data_AF-A0A968JEC3-F1
#
_entry.id   AF-A0A968JEC3-F1
#
_cell.length_a   1.000
_cell.length_b   1.000
_cell.length_c   1.000
_cell.angle_alpha   90.00
_cell.angle_beta   90.00
_cell.angle_gamma   90.00
#
_symmetry.space_group_name_H-M   'P 1'
#
loop_
_entity.id
_entity.type
_entity.pdbx_description
1 polymer ?
#
loop_
_entity_poly.entity_id
_entity_poly.type
_entity_poly.pdbx_seq_one_letter_code
_entity_poly.pdbx_strand_id
1 'polypeptide(L)' 'GCHPRALQALIEHGPARVAYISCQPGVLGRDLGVLLAGGYRLECVRPVDLFPQTPHIECVVLLQRGAAHSP' A
#
# COMPACT_ATOMS: atom_id res chain seq x y z
N GLY A 1 5.81 8.74 2.09
CA GLY A 1 4.78 7.89 2.74
C GLY A 1 3.57 8.71 3.08
N CYS A 2 2.44 8.06 3.34
CA CYS A 2 1.20 8.71 3.67
C CYS A 2 1.20 9.22 5.12
N HIS A 3 0.47 10.30 5.36
CA HIS A 3 0.20 10.76 6.72
C HIS A 3 -0.65 9.72 7.48
N PRO A 4 -0.42 9.46 8.78
CA PRO A 4 -1.15 8.42 9.52
C PRO A 4 -2.68 8.53 9.41
N ARG A 5 -3.21 9.77 9.46
CA ARG A 5 -4.66 10.02 9.28
C ARG A 5 -5.21 9.56 7.93
N ALA A 6 -4.41 9.63 6.86
CA ALA A 6 -4.84 9.16 5.54
C ALA A 6 -4.93 7.63 5.50
N LEU A 7 -3.97 6.94 6.14
CA LEU A 7 -4.02 5.48 6.26
C LEU A 7 -5.23 5.03 7.08
N GLN A 8 -5.52 5.73 8.18
CA GLN A 8 -6.71 5.48 9.01
C GLN A 8 -8.01 5.68 8.23
N ALA A 9 -8.16 6.82 7.56
CA ALA A 9 -9.34 7.09 6.73
C ALA A 9 -9.53 6.03 5.63
N LEU A 10 -8.43 5.54 5.03
CA LEU A 10 -8.48 4.50 4.02
C LEU A 10 -8.87 3.13 4.60
N ILE A 11 -8.54 2.85 5.87
CA ILE A 11 -9.01 1.66 6.59
C ILE A 11 -10.50 1.80 6.93
N GLU A 12 -10.93 2.96 7.42
CA GLU A 12 -12.31 3.27 7.80
C GLU A 12 -13.27 3.22 6.61
N HIS A 13 -12.91 3.85 5.49
CA HIS A 13 -13.70 3.83 4.27
C HIS A 13 -13.70 2.46 3.58
N GLY A 14 -12.68 1.65 3.83
CA GLY A 14 -12.60 0.26 3.37
C GLY A 14 -12.84 0.01 1.87
N PRO A 15 -12.29 0.80 0.92
CA PRO A 15 -12.37 0.47 -0.49
C PRO A 15 -11.89 -0.95 -0.77
N ALA A 16 -12.57 -1.65 -1.69
CA ALA A 16 -12.28 -3.04 -1.98
C ALA A 16 -10.85 -3.26 -2.51
N ARG A 17 -10.29 -2.28 -3.23
CA ARG A 17 -8.94 -2.33 -3.82
C ARG A 17 -8.25 -0.99 -3.69
N VAL A 18 -6.94 -1.03 -3.43
CA VAL A 18 -6.10 0.16 -3.27
C VAL A 18 -4.81 -0.06 -4.05
N ALA A 19 -4.52 0.88 -4.97
CA ALA A 19 -3.21 0.98 -5.59
C ALA A 19 -2.36 1.98 -4.79
N TYR A 20 -1.22 1.53 -4.27
CA TYR A 20 -0.25 2.37 -3.57
C TYR A 20 1.00 2.47 -4.44
N ILE A 21 1.41 3.69 -4.79
CA ILE A 21 2.62 3.96 -5.59
C ILE A 21 3.64 4.69 -4.71
N SER A 22 4.90 4.24 -4.72
CA SER A 22 5.94 4.84 -3.87
C SER A 22 7.36 4.74 -4.43
N CYS A 23 8.10 5.83 -4.31
CA CYS A 23 9.53 5.92 -4.63
C CYS A 23 10.47 5.51 -3.49
N GLN A 24 9.93 5.25 -2.29
CA GLN A 24 10.70 4.94 -1.07
C GLN A 24 10.25 3.60 -0.47
N PRO A 25 10.93 2.49 -0.82
CA PRO A 25 10.55 1.14 -0.37
C PRO A 25 10.45 0.98 1.15
N GLY A 26 11.34 1.61 1.92
CA GLY A 26 11.32 1.52 3.39
C GLY A 26 10.07 2.17 4.01
N VAL A 27 9.68 3.35 3.51
CA VAL A 27 8.47 4.04 3.99
C VAL A 27 7.21 3.33 3.52
N LEU A 28 7.21 2.80 2.30
CA LEU A 28 6.15 1.94 1.79
C LEU A 28 5.95 0.73 2.71
N GLY A 29 7.01 0.02 3.09
CA GLY A 29 6.93 -1.14 3.98
C GLY A 29 6.24 -0.84 5.32
N ARG A 30 6.56 0.31 5.94
CA ARG A 30 5.88 0.78 7.15
C ARG A 30 4.38 1.00 6.92
N ASP A 31 4.03 1.71 5.86
CA ASP A 31 2.63 2.04 5.56
C ASP A 31 1.82 0.78 5.21
N LEU A 32 2.42 -0.17 4.47
CA LEU A 32 1.82 -1.47 4.21
C LEU A 32 1.56 -2.25 5.50
N GLY A 33 2.48 -2.22 6.48
CA GLY A 33 2.26 -2.84 7.79
C GLY A 33 0.98 -2.32 8.48
N VAL A 34 0.74 -1.01 8.42
CA VAL A 34 -0.48 -0.39 8.97
C VAL A 34 -1.73 -0.85 8.21
N LEU A 35 -1.69 -0.86 6.88
CA LEU A 35 -2.83 -1.26 6.04
C LEU A 35 -3.15 -2.75 6.18
N LEU A 36 -2.14 -3.61 6.28
CA LEU A 36 -2.31 -5.05 6.52
C LEU A 36 -2.94 -5.30 7.90
N ALA A 37 -2.47 -4.60 8.95
CA ALA A 37 -3.10 -4.65 10.27
C ALA A 37 -4.55 -4.10 10.25
N GLY A 38 -4.84 -3.15 9.35
CA GLY A 38 -6.19 -2.63 9.08
C GLY A 38 -7.10 -3.56 8.26
N GLY A 39 -6.67 -4.80 7.99
CA GLY A 39 -7.48 -5.80 7.30
C GLY A 39 -7.47 -5.70 5.77
N TYR A 40 -6.42 -5.10 5.20
CA TYR A 40 -6.07 -5.32 3.80
C TYR A 40 -5.15 -6.53 3.67
N ARG A 41 -5.08 -7.08 2.46
CA ARG A 41 -4.12 -8.11 2.06
C ARG A 41 -3.31 -7.63 0.87
N LEU A 42 -2.04 -8.01 0.84
CA LEU A 42 -1.12 -7.72 -0.25
C LEU A 42 -1.37 -8.70 -1.39
N GLU A 43 -1.77 -8.19 -2.55
CA GLU A 43 -2.00 -9.00 -3.75
C GLU A 43 -0.75 -9.04 -4.63
N CYS A 44 -0.13 -7.88 -4.84
CA CYS A 44 1.03 -7.76 -5.73
C CYS A 44 1.89 -6.57 -5.34
N VAL A 45 3.20 -6.73 -5.54
CA VAL A 45 4.19 -5.64 -5.51
C VAL A 45 4.99 -5.72 -6.80
N ARG A 46 5.07 -4.63 -7.53
CA ARG A 46 5.86 -4.53 -8.76
C ARG A 46 6.79 -3.31 -8.71
N PRO A 47 8.11 -3.54 -8.58
CA PRO A 47 9.10 -2.50 -8.84
C PRO A 47 9.09 -2.10 -10.32
N VAL A 48 9.26 -0.81 -10.58
CA VAL A 48 9.31 -0.19 -11.90
C VAL A 48 10.48 0.78 -11.90
N ASP A 49 11.42 0.55 -12.81
CA ASP A 49 12.51 1.48 -13.10
C ASP A 49 11.97 2.61 -14.01
N LEU A 50 11.57 3.73 -13.41
CA LEU A 50 11.18 4.93 -14.15
C LEU A 50 12.37 5.86 -14.42
N PHE A 51 13.51 5.63 -13.77
CA PHE A 51 14.67 6.50 -13.83
C PHE A 51 15.94 5.67 -14.03
N PRO A 52 16.16 5.13 -15.25
CA PRO A 52 17.32 4.31 -15.54
C PRO A 52 18.62 5.04 -15.20
N GLN A 53 19.61 4.27 -14.74
CA GLN A 53 20.93 4.80 -14.33
C GLN A 53 20.90 5.69 -13.09
N THR A 54 19.81 5.67 -12.32
CA THR A 54 19.71 6.28 -11.00
C THR A 54 19.45 5.21 -9.94
N PRO A 55 19.67 5.49 -8.64
CA PRO A 55 19.28 4.57 -7.57
C PRO A 55 17.78 4.57 -7.28
N HIS A 56 16.98 5.38 -7.98
CA HIS A 56 15.54 5.51 -7.71
C HIS A 56 14.77 4.29 -8.24
N ILE A 57 13.79 3.84 -7.46
CA ILE A 57 12.87 2.79 -7.87
C ILE A 57 11.46 3.18 -7.44
N GLU A 58 10.49 3.03 -8.35
CA GLU A 58 9.08 3.17 -8.02
C GLU A 58 8.48 1.80 -7.76
N CYS A 59 7.67 1.67 -6.73
CA CYS A 59 6.95 0.45 -6.40
C CYS A 59 5.46 0.69 -6.59
N VAL A 60 4.82 -0.14 -7.41
CA VAL A 60 3.36 -0.22 -7.52
C VAL A 60 2.87 -1.40 -6.71
N VAL A 61 1.97 -1.14 -5.76
CA VAL A 61 1.41 -2.15 -4.87
C VAL A 61 -0.09 -2.22 -5.05
N LEU A 62 -0.61 -3.45 -5.16
CA LEU A 62 -2.04 -3.70 -5.12
C LEU A 62 -2.40 -4.34 -3.79
N LEU A 63 -3.33 -3.71 -3.08
CA LEU A 63 -3.95 -4.21 -1.87
C LEU A 63 -5.42 -4.52 -2.15
N GLN A 64 -5.93 -5.58 -1.54
CA GLN A 64 -7.34 -5.91 -1.55
C GLN A 64 -7.88 -5.93 -0.11
N ARG A 65 -9.09 -5.43 0.11
CA ARG A 65 -9.75 -5.56 1.41
C ARG A 65 -10.00 -7.04 1.69
N GLY A 66 -9.60 -7.52 2.87
CA GLY A 66 -10.02 -8.84 3.34
C GLY A 66 -11.54 -8.88 3.37
N ALA A 67 -12.15 -10.00 2.95
CA ALA A 67 -13.60 -10.13 3.03
C ALA A 67 -14.03 -9.82 4.48
N ALA A 68 -14.97 -8.89 4.65
CA ALA A 68 -15.58 -8.69 5.95
C ALA A 68 -16.14 -10.06 6.38
N HIS A 69 -15.62 -10.62 7.45
CA HIS A 69 -16.31 -11.70 8.13
C HIS A 69 -17.60 -11.08 8.68
N SER A 70 -18.68 -11.18 7.92
CA SER A 70 -20.02 -11.04 8.47
C SER A 70 -20.21 -12.17 9.47
N PRO A 71 -20.50 -11.87 10.75
CA PRO A 71 -20.99 -12.89 11.67
C PRO A 71 -22.33 -13.46 11.21
#